data_AF-A0A0P8C7B6-F1
#
_entry.id   AF-A0A0P8C7B6-F1
#
_cell.length_a   1.000
_cell.length_b   1.000
_cell.length_c   1.000
_cell.angle_alpha   90.00
_cell.angle_beta   90.00
_cell.angle_gamma   90.00
#
_symmetry.space_group_name_H-M   'P 1'
#
loop_
_entity.id
_entity.type
_entity.pdbx_description
1 polymer ?
#
loop_
_entity_poly.entity_id
_entity_poly.type
_entity_poly.pdbx_seq_one_letter_code
_entity_poly.pdbx_strand_id
1 'polypeptide(L)'
;MKYIILTKEVDYGQYYFLYKQKDLELVRDTENLVVFRNRHPVSRFYEADGVITIKDWEDLLEISKTRDITSFAIVAGNETNTNIEASKGQALNYTIESPVKYLLDQPSKRYIIFSRRYSEDWKLERKTPFANFGVTNAYDTSGIKGNTLYYERFNIYLIGYLISGIAFIFLIILYFNEKIRTKIGL
;
A
#
# COMPACT_ATOMS: atom_id res chain seq x y z
N MET A 1 4.75 -8.13 -2.77
CA MET A 1 3.99 -9.39 -3.01
C MET A 1 4.75 -10.54 -2.37
N LYS A 2 4.11 -11.45 -1.62
CA LYS A 2 4.81 -12.52 -0.89
C LYS A 2 4.82 -13.87 -1.61
N TYR A 3 3.79 -14.13 -2.42
CA TYR A 3 3.66 -15.34 -3.23
C TYR A 3 3.18 -14.99 -4.64
N ILE A 4 3.59 -15.79 -5.62
CA ILE A 4 3.13 -15.77 -7.00
C ILE A 4 2.52 -17.15 -7.27
N ILE A 5 1.31 -17.18 -7.84
CA ILE A 5 0.62 -18.40 -8.21
C ILE A 5 0.52 -18.40 -9.74
N LEU A 6 0.97 -19.48 -10.36
CA LEU A 6 0.92 -19.71 -11.80
C LEU A 6 0.07 -20.96 -12.07
N THR A 7 -0.99 -20.81 -12.86
CA THR A 7 -1.79 -21.92 -13.38
C THR A 7 -1.10 -22.54 -14.58
N LYS A 8 -1.08 -23.88 -14.64
CA LYS A 8 -0.47 -24.65 -15.73
C LYS A 8 -1.44 -24.78 -16.91
N GLU A 9 -1.74 -23.66 -17.55
CA GLU A 9 -2.60 -23.59 -18.74
C GLU A 9 -1.79 -23.69 -20.05
N VAL A 10 -2.45 -23.51 -21.20
CA VAL A 10 -1.86 -23.72 -22.54
C VAL A 10 -0.61 -22.87 -22.78
N ASP A 11 -0.55 -21.66 -22.23
CA ASP A 11 0.54 -20.70 -22.36
C ASP A 11 1.55 -20.73 -21.20
N TYR A 12 1.41 -21.66 -20.25
CA TYR A 12 2.27 -21.80 -19.08
C TYR A 12 3.77 -21.80 -19.40
N GLY A 13 4.16 -22.39 -20.55
CA GLY A 13 5.54 -22.42 -21.01
C GLY A 13 6.18 -21.05 -21.20
N GLN A 14 5.38 -20.01 -21.50
CA GLN A 14 5.87 -18.64 -21.64
C GLN A 14 6.38 -18.05 -20.31
N TYR A 15 5.94 -18.59 -19.19
CA TYR A 15 6.31 -18.16 -17.85
C TYR A 15 7.46 -18.97 -17.23
N TYR A 16 8.13 -19.82 -18.02
CA TYR A 16 9.25 -20.63 -17.52
C TYR A 16 10.41 -19.79 -16.96
N PHE A 17 10.50 -18.51 -17.33
CA PHE A 17 11.48 -17.58 -16.76
C PHE A 17 11.35 -17.42 -15.25
N LEU A 18 10.15 -17.59 -14.66
CA LEU A 18 9.93 -17.49 -13.21
C LEU A 18 10.75 -18.52 -12.42
N TYR A 19 11.00 -19.70 -12.99
CA TYR A 19 11.87 -20.72 -12.39
C TYR A 19 13.34 -20.32 -12.33
N LYS A 20 13.76 -19.37 -13.17
CA LYS A 20 15.15 -18.92 -13.27
C LYS A 20 15.43 -17.67 -12.45
N GLN A 21 14.41 -17.08 -11.83
CA GLN A 21 14.54 -15.87 -11.03
C GLN A 21 15.16 -16.19 -9.66
N LYS A 22 16.24 -15.48 -9.31
CA LYS A 22 17.00 -15.72 -8.07
C LYS A 22 16.24 -15.33 -6.80
N ASP A 23 15.30 -14.39 -6.93
CA ASP A 23 14.46 -13.85 -5.88
C ASP A 23 13.16 -14.65 -5.69
N LEU A 24 12.90 -15.65 -6.53
CA LEU A 24 11.78 -16.58 -6.38
C LEU A 24 12.23 -17.94 -5.87
N GLU A 25 11.47 -18.47 -4.93
CA GLU A 25 11.64 -19.81 -4.39
C GLU A 25 10.43 -20.66 -4.73
N LEU A 26 10.66 -21.79 -5.39
CA LEU A 26 9.59 -22.75 -5.63
C LEU A 26 9.12 -23.36 -4.30
N VAL A 27 7.89 -23.07 -3.91
CA VAL A 27 7.27 -23.60 -2.68
C VAL A 27 6.54 -24.90 -2.97
N ARG A 28 5.80 -24.93 -4.08
CA ARG A 28 4.98 -26.08 -4.45
C ARG A 28 4.81 -26.13 -5.95
N ASP A 29 4.97 -27.32 -6.50
CA ASP A 29 4.67 -27.65 -7.88
C ASP A 29 3.67 -28.81 -7.90
N THR A 30 2.53 -28.65 -8.56
CA THR A 30 1.50 -29.69 -8.71
C THR A 30 1.16 -29.88 -10.19
N GLU A 31 0.26 -30.80 -10.50
CA GLU A 31 -0.21 -31.01 -11.88
C GLU A 31 -0.80 -29.73 -12.50
N ASN A 32 -1.47 -28.89 -11.71
CA ASN A 32 -2.25 -27.75 -12.22
C ASN A 32 -1.68 -26.38 -11.80
N LEU A 33 -0.82 -26.33 -10.78
CA LEU A 33 -0.43 -25.07 -10.13
C LEU A 33 1.04 -25.08 -9.73
N VAL A 34 1.65 -23.90 -9.83
CA VAL A 34 2.97 -23.62 -9.30
C VAL A 34 2.89 -22.42 -8.37
N VAL A 35 3.49 -22.56 -7.19
CA VAL A 35 3.54 -21.50 -6.18
C VAL A 35 4.99 -21.12 -5.94
N PHE A 36 5.31 -19.87 -6.19
CA PHE A 36 6.60 -19.26 -5.86
C PHE A 36 6.46 -18.36 -4.65
N ARG A 37 7.43 -18.39 -3.73
CA ARG A 37 7.61 -17.41 -2.67
C ARG A 37 8.61 -16.37 -3.14
N ASN A 38 8.22 -15.11 -3.05
CA ASN A 38 9.16 -14.01 -3.26
C ASN A 38 10.04 -13.87 -2.01
N ARG A 39 11.36 -14.01 -2.19
CA ARG A 39 12.39 -13.85 -1.15
C ARG A 39 12.78 -12.39 -0.93
N HIS A 40 12.38 -11.49 -1.82
CA HIS A 40 12.60 -10.07 -1.64
C HIS A 40 11.87 -9.56 -0.38
N PRO A 41 12.51 -8.74 0.47
CA PRO A 41 11.86 -8.14 1.63
C PRO A 41 10.55 -7.44 1.24
N VAL A 42 9.46 -7.82 1.92
CA VAL A 42 8.15 -7.18 1.77
C VAL A 42 7.94 -6.20 2.91
N SER A 43 8.26 -4.93 2.66
CA SER A 43 7.86 -3.84 3.57
C SER A 43 6.61 -3.14 3.05
N ARG A 44 5.82 -2.57 3.96
CA ARG A 44 4.75 -1.63 3.59
C ARG A 44 5.32 -0.27 3.22
N PHE A 45 6.51 0.03 3.72
CA PHE A 45 7.19 1.30 3.53
C PHE A 45 8.61 1.06 3.03
N TYR A 46 8.98 1.75 1.98
CA TYR A 46 10.35 1.77 1.50
C TYR A 46 10.73 3.17 1.08
N GLU A 47 12.04 3.42 1.03
CA GLU A 47 12.62 4.70 0.75
C GLU A 47 13.22 4.73 -0.66
N ALA A 48 13.03 5.85 -1.34
CA ALA A 48 13.51 6.10 -2.69
C ALA A 48 14.31 7.41 -2.75
N ASP A 49 15.33 7.44 -3.60
CA ASP A 49 16.25 8.57 -3.71
C ASP A 49 15.70 9.70 -4.59
N GLY A 50 14.88 9.34 -5.59
CA GLY A 50 14.35 10.30 -6.56
C GLY A 50 13.08 9.84 -7.25
N VAL A 51 12.62 10.66 -8.19
CA VAL A 51 11.44 10.39 -9.03
C VAL A 51 11.87 10.24 -10.47
N ILE A 52 11.58 9.10 -11.08
CA ILE A 52 11.73 8.91 -12.52
C ILE A 52 10.38 9.06 -13.22
N THR A 53 10.43 9.50 -14.46
CA THR A 53 9.25 9.57 -15.33
C THR A 53 9.34 8.46 -16.35
N ILE A 54 8.22 7.76 -16.56
CA ILE A 54 8.08 6.73 -17.60
C ILE A 54 6.87 7.07 -18.46
N LYS A 55 6.90 6.67 -19.74
CA LYS A 55 5.78 6.85 -20.65
C LYS A 55 4.76 5.72 -20.50
N ASP A 56 5.24 4.48 -20.44
CA ASP A 56 4.43 3.27 -20.43
C ASP A 56 5.06 2.14 -19.59
N TRP A 57 4.41 0.99 -19.56
CA TRP A 57 4.83 -0.15 -18.75
C TRP A 57 6.04 -0.86 -19.36
N GLU A 58 6.17 -0.81 -20.68
CA GLU A 58 7.32 -1.31 -21.43
C GLU A 58 8.61 -0.62 -20.99
N ASP A 59 8.59 0.70 -20.84
CA ASP A 59 9.72 1.48 -20.30
C ASP A 59 10.10 1.01 -18.90
N LEU A 60 9.11 0.78 -18.01
CA LEU A 60 9.42 0.26 -16.68
C LEU A 60 10.05 -1.13 -16.76
N LEU A 61 9.51 -2.01 -17.59
CA LEU A 61 10.03 -3.36 -17.75
C LEU A 61 11.48 -3.32 -18.24
N GLU A 62 11.84 -2.42 -19.14
CA GLU A 62 13.21 -2.22 -19.58
C GLU A 62 14.13 -1.73 -18.46
N ILE A 63 13.70 -0.72 -17.70
CA ILE A 63 14.45 -0.18 -16.54
C ILE A 63 14.68 -1.28 -15.50
N SER A 64 13.66 -2.11 -15.23
CA SER A 64 13.71 -3.17 -14.22
C SER A 64 14.74 -4.27 -14.52
N LYS A 65 15.17 -4.41 -15.78
CA LYS A 65 16.20 -5.40 -16.17
C LYS A 65 17.59 -5.02 -15.68
N THR A 66 17.85 -3.72 -15.52
CA THR A 66 19.19 -3.20 -15.23
C THR A 66 19.28 -2.48 -13.90
N ARG A 67 18.16 -1.95 -13.38
CA ARG A 67 18.11 -1.12 -12.19
C ARG A 67 17.06 -1.62 -11.20
N ASP A 68 17.30 -1.36 -9.93
CA ASP A 68 16.31 -1.61 -8.88
C ASP A 68 15.17 -0.58 -8.97
N ILE A 69 13.98 -1.01 -9.35
CA ILE A 69 12.82 -0.10 -9.46
C ILE A 69 12.34 0.44 -8.11
N THR A 70 12.74 -0.18 -6.99
CA THR A 70 12.37 0.27 -5.65
C THR A 70 13.22 1.44 -5.15
N SER A 71 14.31 1.80 -5.85
CA SER A 71 15.09 2.99 -5.52
C SER A 71 14.48 4.31 -6.01
N PHE A 72 13.38 4.25 -6.77
CA PHE A 72 12.70 5.40 -7.34
C PHE A 72 11.22 5.44 -6.98
N ALA A 73 10.68 6.64 -6.85
CA ALA A 73 9.26 6.86 -7.13
C ALA A 73 9.10 7.00 -8.64
N ILE A 74 7.97 6.55 -9.16
CA ILE A 74 7.73 6.45 -10.60
C ILE A 74 6.46 7.21 -10.93
N VAL A 75 6.52 8.13 -11.88
CA VAL A 75 5.38 8.92 -12.33
C VAL A 75 5.20 8.73 -13.83
N ALA A 76 3.94 8.65 -14.27
CA ALA A 76 3.62 8.60 -15.69
C ALA A 76 3.77 9.99 -16.31
N GLY A 77 4.41 10.08 -17.47
CA GLY A 77 4.57 11.32 -18.23
C GLY A 77 4.66 11.08 -19.72
N ASN A 78 4.93 12.14 -20.49
CA ASN A 78 5.00 12.05 -21.95
C ASN A 78 6.34 11.51 -22.45
N GLU A 79 7.39 11.68 -21.64
CA GLU A 79 8.77 11.33 -21.96
C GLU A 79 9.41 10.59 -20.80
N THR A 80 10.27 9.63 -21.13
CA THR A 80 10.98 8.84 -20.14
C THR A 80 12.25 9.57 -19.70
N ASN A 81 12.32 9.86 -18.40
CA ASN A 81 13.46 10.53 -17.78
C ASN A 81 13.94 9.72 -16.59
N THR A 82 15.14 9.16 -16.71
CA THR A 82 15.76 8.27 -15.73
C THR A 82 17.12 8.76 -15.25
N ASN A 83 17.42 10.06 -15.45
CA ASN A 83 18.67 10.74 -15.10
C ASN A 83 18.83 10.98 -13.60
N ILE A 84 18.54 9.98 -12.79
CA ILE A 84 18.71 9.99 -11.35
C ILE A 84 19.58 8.80 -11.01
N GLU A 85 20.78 9.04 -10.50
CA GLU A 85 21.53 7.99 -9.82
C GLU A 85 20.86 7.71 -8.48
N ALA A 86 20.59 6.44 -8.21
CA ALA A 86 19.97 6.04 -6.95
C ALA A 86 20.66 4.80 -6.40
N SER A 87 20.70 4.75 -5.09
CA SER A 87 21.13 3.59 -4.33
C SER A 87 19.97 2.62 -4.18
N LYS A 88 20.26 1.35 -3.91
CA LYS A 88 19.25 0.29 -3.73
C LYS A 88 18.09 0.76 -2.83
N GLY A 89 16.86 0.36 -3.16
CA GLY A 89 15.71 0.64 -2.33
C GLY A 89 15.90 0.08 -0.91
N GLN A 90 15.50 0.86 0.09
CA GLN A 90 15.67 0.51 1.50
C GLN A 90 14.31 0.40 2.19
N ALA A 91 14.10 -0.68 2.94
CA ALA A 91 12.89 -0.79 3.75
C ALA A 91 12.92 0.27 4.87
N LEU A 92 11.82 0.99 5.05
CA LEU A 92 11.64 1.90 6.17
C LEU A 92 10.96 1.16 7.31
N ASN A 93 11.52 1.27 8.50
CA ASN A 93 10.93 0.74 9.72
C ASN A 93 9.70 1.57 10.13
N TYR A 94 8.74 0.91 10.77
CA TYR A 94 7.50 1.53 11.19
C TYR A 94 6.81 0.75 12.30
N THR A 95 5.98 1.45 13.07
CA THR A 95 5.08 0.89 14.07
C THR A 95 3.64 1.07 13.60
N ILE A 96 2.82 0.02 13.75
CA ILE A 96 1.39 0.07 13.47
C ILE A 96 0.68 0.47 14.76
N GLU A 97 0.18 1.70 14.85
CA GLU A 97 -0.70 2.09 15.96
C GLU A 97 -2.14 1.61 15.73
N SER A 98 -2.63 1.69 14.50
CA SER A 98 -3.95 1.20 14.11
C SER A 98 -4.03 0.90 12.62
N PRO A 99 -5.11 0.28 12.11
CA PRO A 99 -5.28 0.06 10.67
C PRO A 99 -5.21 1.34 9.82
N VAL A 100 -5.51 2.51 10.42
CA VAL A 100 -5.56 3.83 9.79
C VAL A 100 -4.42 4.77 10.21
N LYS A 101 -3.50 4.32 11.07
CA LYS A 101 -2.42 5.16 11.62
C LYS A 101 -1.11 4.37 11.76
N TYR A 102 -0.04 4.93 11.20
CA TYR A 102 1.31 4.38 11.25
C TYR A 102 2.28 5.45 11.75
N LEU A 103 3.27 5.01 12.53
CA LEU A 103 4.42 5.81 12.92
C LEU A 103 5.63 5.30 12.15
N LEU A 104 6.28 6.15 11.39
CA LEU A 104 7.45 5.82 10.59
C LEU A 104 8.73 6.13 11.39
N ASP A 105 9.80 5.40 11.11
CA ASP A 105 11.12 5.86 11.55
C ASP A 105 11.54 7.08 10.72
N GLN A 106 12.55 7.83 11.19
CA GLN A 106 13.03 9.00 10.49
C GLN A 106 13.57 8.59 9.10
N PRO A 107 13.04 9.15 8.00
CA PRO A 107 13.49 8.77 6.67
C PRO A 107 14.93 9.24 6.43
N SER A 108 15.70 8.40 5.75
CA SER A 108 17.05 8.67 5.29
C SER A 108 17.10 9.18 3.85
N LYS A 109 16.05 8.92 3.06
CA LYS A 109 15.96 9.34 1.65
C LYS A 109 14.87 10.39 1.40
N ARG A 110 14.89 10.95 0.19
CA ARG A 110 14.00 12.04 -0.24
C ARG A 110 12.55 11.62 -0.43
N TYR A 111 12.29 10.35 -0.71
CA TYR A 111 10.94 9.86 -0.94
C TYR A 111 10.62 8.63 -0.08
N ILE A 112 9.39 8.58 0.40
CA ILE A 112 8.81 7.40 1.05
C ILE A 112 7.71 6.87 0.16
N ILE A 113 7.74 5.57 -0.10
CA ILE A 113 6.68 4.86 -0.79
C ILE A 113 5.90 4.02 0.21
N PHE A 114 4.58 4.17 0.18
CA PHE A 114 3.66 3.34 0.93
C PHE A 114 2.92 2.39 -0.01
N SER A 115 3.27 1.10 0.07
CA SER A 115 2.85 0.03 -0.84
C SER A 115 1.39 -0.43 -0.69
N ARG A 116 0.51 0.44 -0.17
CA ARG A 116 -0.94 0.26 -0.27
C ARG A 116 -1.46 0.92 -1.54
N ARG A 117 -2.67 0.53 -1.95
CA ARG A 117 -3.41 1.18 -3.02
C ARG A 117 -3.39 2.70 -2.83
N TYR A 118 -3.14 3.41 -3.92
CA TYR A 118 -3.15 4.86 -3.95
C TYR A 118 -4.47 5.41 -3.41
N SER A 119 -4.36 6.42 -2.53
CA SER A 119 -5.48 7.25 -2.09
C SER A 119 -4.93 8.55 -1.53
N GLU A 120 -5.51 9.66 -2.00
CA GLU A 120 -5.17 11.01 -1.54
C GLU A 120 -5.47 11.24 -0.05
N ASP A 121 -6.29 10.39 0.54
CA ASP A 121 -6.71 10.46 1.94
C ASP A 121 -5.61 9.96 2.91
N TRP A 122 -4.60 9.24 2.42
CA TRP A 122 -3.43 8.89 3.23
C TRP A 122 -2.48 10.08 3.31
N LYS A 123 -2.44 10.78 4.43
CA LYS A 123 -1.54 11.92 4.64
C LYS A 123 -0.33 11.55 5.47
N LEU A 124 0.84 11.95 5.02
CA LEU A 124 2.06 11.93 5.82
C LEU A 124 2.30 13.34 6.35
N GLU A 125 2.13 13.55 7.66
CA GLU A 125 2.23 14.90 8.26
C GLU A 125 1.42 15.97 7.48
N ARG A 126 0.17 15.64 7.14
CA ARG A 126 -0.77 16.45 6.33
C ARG A 126 -0.41 16.62 4.85
N LYS A 127 0.74 16.11 4.38
CA LYS A 127 1.07 16.11 2.96
C LYS A 127 0.32 15.02 2.21
N THR A 128 -0.19 15.39 1.04
CA THR A 128 -0.83 14.48 0.09
C THR A 128 0.20 13.61 -0.62
N PRO A 129 -0.11 12.34 -0.91
CA PRO A 129 0.73 11.53 -1.77
C PRO A 129 0.57 11.94 -3.22
N PHE A 130 1.55 11.59 -4.04
CA PHE A 130 1.36 11.41 -5.47
C PHE A 130 1.31 9.92 -5.83
N ALA A 131 0.75 9.61 -6.98
CA ALA A 131 0.56 8.23 -7.40
C ALA A 131 1.87 7.62 -7.91
N ASN A 132 2.52 6.81 -7.06
CA ASN A 132 3.65 5.99 -7.48
C ASN A 132 3.15 4.89 -8.41
N PHE A 133 3.56 5.00 -9.67
CA PHE A 133 3.23 4.08 -10.73
C PHE A 133 1.71 3.95 -10.96
N GLY A 134 0.95 5.00 -10.62
CA GLY A 134 -0.52 4.99 -10.66
C GLY A 134 -1.20 4.07 -9.64
N VAL A 135 -0.44 3.30 -8.84
CA VAL A 135 -0.98 2.20 -8.01
C VAL A 135 -0.76 2.38 -6.53
N THR A 136 0.31 3.05 -6.11
CA THR A 136 0.72 3.19 -4.70
C THR A 136 0.98 4.65 -4.34
N ASN A 137 1.26 4.92 -3.07
CA ASN A 137 1.40 6.29 -2.56
C ASN A 137 2.89 6.64 -2.45
N ALA A 138 3.29 7.81 -2.93
CA ALA A 138 4.62 8.37 -2.72
C ALA A 138 4.55 9.74 -2.05
N TYR A 139 5.50 10.02 -1.17
CA TYR A 139 5.60 11.27 -0.42
C TYR A 139 6.99 11.86 -0.55
N ASP A 140 7.08 13.17 -0.80
CA ASP A 140 8.32 13.93 -0.69
C ASP A 140 8.59 14.28 0.79
N THR A 141 9.70 13.77 1.32
CA THR A 141 10.11 13.95 2.72
C THR A 141 10.66 15.34 3.01
N SER A 142 10.90 16.17 2.00
CA SER A 142 11.44 17.52 2.13
C SER A 142 10.58 18.39 3.06
N GLY A 143 11.09 18.78 4.22
CA GLY A 143 10.36 19.62 5.18
C GLY A 143 9.33 18.87 6.04
N ILE A 144 9.32 17.53 6.02
CA ILE A 144 8.58 16.73 6.98
C ILE A 144 9.37 16.68 8.30
N LYS A 145 8.73 17.10 9.40
CA LYS A 145 9.34 17.08 10.75
C LYS A 145 8.81 15.96 11.65
N GLY A 146 7.61 15.47 11.37
CA GLY A 146 7.01 14.35 12.09
C GLY A 146 7.12 13.06 11.29
N ASN A 147 6.44 12.03 11.76
CA ASN A 147 6.54 10.68 11.23
C ASN A 147 5.19 9.94 11.17
N THR A 148 4.08 10.66 11.27
CA THR A 148 2.75 10.07 11.32
C THR A 148 2.13 10.01 9.92
N LEU A 149 1.79 8.79 9.49
CA LEU A 149 0.92 8.55 8.36
C LEU A 149 -0.50 8.24 8.86
N TYR A 150 -1.50 9.00 8.40
CA TYR A 150 -2.89 8.85 8.82
C TYR A 150 -3.87 8.84 7.64
N TYR A 151 -4.90 8.00 7.72
CA TYR A 151 -6.00 7.98 6.74
C TYR A 151 -7.10 8.95 7.15
N GLU A 152 -7.07 10.18 6.62
CA GLU A 152 -7.96 11.27 7.06
C GLU A 152 -9.44 10.99 6.83
N ARG A 153 -9.78 10.27 5.76
CA ARG A 153 -11.17 9.92 5.45
C ARG A 153 -11.83 9.06 6.54
N PHE A 154 -11.05 8.39 7.38
CA PHE A 154 -11.57 7.67 8.54
C PHE A 154 -12.35 8.59 9.50
N ASN A 155 -11.98 9.88 9.60
CA ASN A 155 -12.69 10.83 10.47
C ASN A 155 -14.17 10.98 10.05
N ILE A 156 -14.46 10.92 8.75
CA ILE A 156 -15.83 11.00 8.23
C ILE A 156 -16.61 9.74 8.63
N TYR A 157 -15.99 8.56 8.50
CA TYR A 157 -16.62 7.30 8.92
C TYR A 157 -16.84 7.27 10.44
N LEU A 158 -15.92 7.80 11.23
CA LEU A 158 -16.05 7.88 12.67
C LEU A 158 -17.29 8.69 13.09
N ILE A 159 -17.53 9.84 12.45
CA ILE A 159 -18.75 10.64 12.69
C ILE A 159 -20.00 9.82 12.37
N GLY A 160 -20.02 9.11 11.23
CA GLY A 160 -21.13 8.24 10.86
C GLY A 160 -21.40 7.13 11.89
N TYR A 161 -20.33 6.49 12.38
CA TYR A 161 -20.44 5.46 13.42
C TYR A 161 -20.95 6.02 14.75
N LEU A 162 -20.55 7.24 15.14
CA LEU A 162 -21.08 7.89 16.34
C LEU A 162 -22.57 8.16 16.23
N ILE A 163 -23.03 8.72 15.10
CA ILE A 163 -24.46 8.98 14.86
C ILE A 163 -25.27 7.68 14.91
N SER A 164 -24.78 6.63 14.24
CA SER A 164 -25.43 5.31 14.26
C SER A 164 -25.49 4.73 15.67
N GLY A 165 -24.41 4.85 16.45
CA GLY A 165 -24.37 4.40 17.84
C GLY A 165 -25.38 5.13 18.73
N ILE A 166 -25.49 6.45 18.59
CA ILE A 166 -26.47 7.26 19.34
C ILE A 166 -27.90 6.84 18.98
N ALA A 167 -28.21 6.68 17.68
CA ALA A 167 -29.52 6.23 17.23
C ALA A 167 -29.86 4.83 17.77
N PHE A 168 -28.90 3.91 17.77
CA PHE A 168 -29.08 2.57 18.30
C PHE A 168 -29.38 2.57 19.82
N ILE A 169 -28.63 3.35 20.60
CA ILE A 169 -28.87 3.51 22.04
C ILE A 169 -30.26 4.10 22.30
N PHE A 170 -30.66 5.11 21.50
CA PHE A 170 -31.98 5.72 21.62
C PHE A 170 -33.11 4.71 21.37
N LEU A 171 -32.98 3.85 20.36
CA LEU A 171 -33.94 2.78 20.09
C LEU A 171 -34.01 1.74 21.22
N ILE A 172 -32.87 1.39 21.82
CA ILE A 172 -32.83 0.50 22.99
C ILE A 172 -33.62 1.11 24.16
N ILE A 173 -33.41 2.39 24.45
CA ILE A 173 -34.11 3.10 25.52
C ILE A 173 -35.62 3.11 25.26
N LEU A 174 -36.04 3.42 24.03
CA LEU A 174 -37.47 3.39 23.65
C LEU A 174 -38.07 2.00 23.83
N TYR A 175 -37.39 0.96 23.35
CA TYR A 175 -37.84 -0.43 23.48
C TYR A 175 -38.05 -0.84 24.94
N PHE A 176 -37.11 -0.52 25.83
CA PHE A 176 -37.25 -0.84 27.26
C PHE A 176 -38.35 -0.01 27.93
N ASN A 177 -38.49 1.28 27.58
CA ASN A 177 -39.56 2.13 28.11
C ASN A 177 -40.94 1.62 27.69
N GLU A 178 -41.12 1.25 26.42
CA GLU A 178 -42.37 0.64 25.95
C GLU A 178 -42.66 -0.66 26.67
N LYS A 179 -41.67 -1.56 26.75
CA LYS A 179 -41.82 -2.86 27.43
C LYS A 179 -42.18 -2.70 28.90
N ILE A 180 -41.59 -1.74 29.61
CA ILE A 180 -41.94 -1.40 31.00
C ILE A 180 -43.39 -0.90 31.08
N ARG A 181 -43.78 0.01 30.18
CA ARG A 181 -45.15 0.53 30.11
C ARG A 181 -46.18 -0.58 29.87
N THR A 182 -45.91 -1.50 28.94
CA THR A 182 -46.80 -2.66 28.70
C THR A 182 -46.90 -3.58 29.92
N LYS A 183 -45.82 -3.73 30.69
CA LYS A 183 -45.76 -4.62 31.87
C LYS A 183 -46.47 -4.05 33.10
N ILE A 184 -46.59 -2.72 33.20
CA ILE A 184 -47.26 -2.01 34.32
C ILE A 184 -48.77 -1.84 34.06
N GLY A 185 -49.27 -2.18 32.86
CA GLY A 185 -50.71 -2.16 32.56
C GLY A 185 -51.28 -0.74 32.42
N LEU A 186 -50.62 0.10 31.61
CA LEU A 186 -51.10 1.41 31.16
C LEU A 186 -51.24 1.44 29.63
#